data_AF-A0A7C1VZA2-F1
#
_entry.id   AF-A0A7C1VZA2-F1
#
_cell.length_a   1.000
_cell.length_b   1.000
_cell.length_c   1.000
_cell.angle_alpha   90.00
_cell.angle_beta   90.00
_cell.angle_gamma   90.00
#
_symmetry.space_group_name_H-M   'P 1'
#
loop_
_entity.id
_entity.type
_entity.pdbx_description
1 polymer ?
#
loop_
_entity_poly.entity_id
_entity_poly.type
_entity_poly.pdbx_seq_one_letter_code
_entity_poly.pdbx_strand_id
1 'polypeptide(L)' 'MNINNYSFQVEKIFQYINEHEWKNILIQIPEGLKHRFRELIKILEEKISANILISADPCYG' A
#
# COMPACT_ATOMS: atom_id res chain seq x y z
N MET A 1 -1.88 6.21 9.64
CA MET A 1 -2.61 7.31 8.96
C MET A 1 -4.11 6.99 8.94
N ASN A 2 -4.98 7.96 9.23
CA ASN A 2 -6.44 7.77 9.16
C ASN A 2 -6.98 8.38 7.86
N ILE A 3 -7.70 7.59 7.06
CA ILE A 3 -8.34 8.03 5.82
C ILE A 3 -9.82 7.65 5.89
N ASN A 4 -10.71 8.64 6.01
CA ASN A 4 -12.16 8.49 5.99
C ASN A 4 -12.69 7.27 6.80
N ASN A 5 -12.42 7.29 8.12
CA ASN A 5 -12.81 6.28 9.11
C ASN A 5 -12.06 4.94 9.04
N TYR A 6 -11.09 4.77 8.12
CA TYR A 6 -10.18 3.63 8.11
C TYR A 6 -8.84 4.02 8.71
N SER A 7 -8.36 3.20 9.65
CA SER A 7 -7.02 3.35 10.22
C SER A 7 -6.03 2.43 9.49
N PHE A 8 -5.16 3.03 8.69
CA PHE A 8 -4.08 2.31 8.02
C PHE A 8 -2.82 2.34 8.89
N GLN A 9 -2.30 1.15 9.20
CA GLN A 9 -1.06 0.95 9.97
C GLN A 9 0.16 1.00 9.04
N VAL A 10 0.37 2.14 8.41
CA VAL A 10 1.39 2.34 7.38
C VAL A 10 2.79 2.05 7.92
N GLU A 11 3.06 2.45 9.17
CA GLU A 11 4.33 2.21 9.85
C GLU A 11 4.64 0.70 9.98
N LYS A 12 3.62 -0.12 10.25
CA LYS A 12 3.80 -1.57 10.32
C LYS A 12 4.07 -2.19 8.96
N ILE A 13 3.44 -1.67 7.90
CA ILE A 13 3.69 -2.10 6.52
C ILE A 13 5.16 -1.86 6.17
N PHE A 14 5.69 -0.68 6.49
CA PHE A 14 7.09 -0.35 6.25
C PHE A 14 8.05 -1.26 7.00
N GLN A 15 7.81 -1.44 8.30
CA GLN A 15 8.65 -2.30 9.12
C GLN A 15 8.69 -3.72 8.55
N TYR A 16 7.52 -4.28 8.22
CA TYR A 16 7.40 -5.62 7.69
C TYR A 16 8.11 -5.81 6.35
N ILE A 17 7.98 -4.85 5.44
CA ILE A 17 8.64 -4.90 4.13
C ILE A 17 10.16 -4.80 4.27
N ASN A 18 10.64 -3.90 5.13
CA ASN A 18 12.07 -3.68 5.33
C ASN A 18 12.75 -4.87 6.04
N GLU A 19 12.05 -5.54 6.96
CA GLU A 19 12.54 -6.75 7.63
C GLU A 19 12.74 -7.94 6.67
N HIS A 20 11.99 -7.97 5.57
CA HIS A 20 11.99 -9.10 4.63
C HIS A 20 12.73 -8.84 3.31
N GLU A 21 13.30 -7.64 3.11
CA GLU A 21 14.12 -7.26 1.95
C GLU A 21 13.49 -7.63 0.59
N TRP A 22 12.17 -7.51 0.48
CA TRP A 22 11.47 -7.85 -0.76
C TRP A 22 11.87 -6.92 -1.90
N LYS A 23 12.05 -7.50 -3.08
CA LYS A 23 12.42 -6.75 -4.30
C LYS A 23 11.21 -6.25 -5.08
N ASN A 24 10.10 -6.99 -5.02
CA ASN A 24 8.86 -6.68 -5.73
C ASN A 24 7.67 -6.90 -4.81
N ILE A 25 6.73 -5.96 -4.79
CA ILE A 25 5.56 -5.98 -3.91
C ILE A 25 4.34 -5.62 -4.75
N LEU A 26 3.36 -6.53 -4.80
CA LEU A 26 2.07 -6.26 -5.43
C LEU A 26 1.06 -5.84 -4.36
N ILE A 27 0.44 -4.67 -4.53
CA ILE A 27 -0.58 -4.13 -3.64
C ILE A 27 -1.94 -4.24 -4.31
N GLN A 28 -2.89 -4.89 -3.63
CA GLN A 28 -4.29 -4.95 -4.04
C GLN A 28 -5.14 -4.08 -3.12
N ILE A 29 -6.02 -3.28 -3.73
CA ILE A 29 -6.86 -2.32 -3.01
C ILE A 29 -8.32 -2.57 -3.39
N PRO A 30 -9.22 -2.73 -2.41
CA PRO A 30 -10.66 -2.82 -2.67
C PRO A 30 -11.16 -1.61 -3.48
N GLU A 31 -12.12 -1.83 -4.38
CA GLU A 31 -12.62 -0.78 -5.30
C GLU A 31 -13.04 0.51 -4.56
N GLY A 32 -13.76 0.37 -3.45
CA GLY A 32 -14.21 1.51 -2.64
C GLY A 32 -13.08 2.36 -2.05
N LEU A 33 -11.84 1.87 -2.06
CA LEU A 33 -10.66 2.53 -1.48
C LEU A 33 -9.62 2.98 -2.52
N LYS A 34 -9.72 2.55 -3.79
CA LYS A 34 -8.71 2.85 -4.83
C LYS A 34 -8.41 4.34 -5.00
N HIS A 35 -9.44 5.18 -5.03
CA HIS A 35 -9.28 6.64 -5.18
C HIS A 35 -8.57 7.29 -3.98
N ARG A 36 -8.70 6.71 -2.79
CA ARG A 36 -8.15 7.23 -1.53
C ARG A 36 -6.74 6.72 -1.26
N PHE A 37 -6.38 5.59 -1.85
CA PHE A 37 -5.07 4.96 -1.69
C PHE A 37 -3.96 5.62 -2.51
N ARG A 38 -4.28 6.49 -3.46
CA ARG A 38 -3.27 7.15 -4.32
C ARG A 38 -2.22 7.91 -3.51
N GLU A 39 -2.63 8.60 -2.44
CA GLU A 39 -1.70 9.32 -1.56
C GLU A 39 -0.83 8.33 -0.75
N LEU A 40 -1.44 7.24 -0.27
CA LEU A 40 -0.71 6.21 0.46
C LEU A 40 0.30 5.49 -0.43
N ILE A 41 -0.05 5.19 -1.68
CA ILE A 41 0.86 4.61 -2.68
C ILE A 41 2.09 5.49 -2.85
N LYS A 42 1.93 6.81 -3.02
CA LYS A 42 3.07 7.73 -3.14
C LYS A 42 3.98 7.66 -1.92
N ILE A 43 3.41 7.67 -0.72
CA ILE A 43 4.17 7.56 0.54
C ILE A 43 4.91 6.22 0.62
N LEU A 44 4.29 5.13 0.14
CA LEU A 44 4.91 3.81 0.10
C LEU A 44 6.08 3.80 -0.89
N GLU A 45 5.89 4.30 -2.10
CA GLU A 45 6.93 4.40 -3.14
C GLU A 45 8.14 5.26 -2.71
N GLU A 46 7.92 6.33 -1.96
CA GLU A 46 9.00 7.19 -1.46
C GLU A 46 9.84 6.53 -0.35
N LYS A 47 9.24 5.64 0.44
CA LYS A 47 9.85 5.09 1.65
C LYS A 47 10.31 3.64 1.51
N ILE A 48 9.84 2.93 0.49
CA ILE A 48 10.18 1.52 0.24
C ILE A 48 11.15 1.45 -0.93
N SER A 49 12.27 0.76 -0.72
CA SER A 49 13.28 0.53 -1.76
C SER A 49 12.88 -0.55 -2.78
N ALA A 50 11.79 -1.27 -2.51
CA ALA A 50 11.24 -2.32 -3.38
C ALA A 50 10.44 -1.73 -4.54
N ASN A 51 10.37 -2.46 -5.64
CA ASN A 51 9.49 -2.14 -6.75
C ASN A 51 8.02 -2.41 -6.36
N ILE A 52 7.20 -1.36 -6.31
CA ILE A 52 5.78 -1.45 -5.98
C ILE A 52 4.95 -1.56 -7.26
N LEU A 53 4.13 -2.60 -7.33
CA LEU A 53 3.15 -2.85 -8.38
C LEU A 53 1.76 -2.71 -7.77
N ILE A 54 0.84 -2.08 -8.48
CA ILE A 54 -0.55 -1.93 -8.03
C ILE A 54 -1.44 -2.79 -8.92
N SER A 55 -2.24 -3.66 -8.31
CA SER A 55 -3.23 -4.43 -9.05
C SER A 55 -4.28 -3.50 -9.64
N ALA A 56 -4.42 -3.54 -10.96
CA ALA A 56 -5.43 -2.79 -11.69
C ALA A 56 -6.81 -3.48 -11.62
N ASP A 57 -6.84 -4.79 -11.34
CA ASP A 57 -8.05 -5.59 -11.34
C ASP A 57 -9.04 -5.13 -10.25
N PRO A 58 -10.36 -5.28 -10.48
CA PRO A 58 -11.35 -5.09 -9.45
C PRO A 58 -11.08 -6.01 -8.25
N CYS A 59 -11.16 -5.46 -7.04
CA CYS A 59 -11.02 -6.21 -5.80
C CYS A 59 -12.30 -6.07 -4.98
N TYR A 60 -12.98 -7.20 -4.75
CA TYR A 60 -14.26 -7.28 -4.03
C TYR A 60 -14.14 -7.94 -2.65
N GLY A 61 -12.97 -8.47 -2.31
CA GLY A 61 -12.69 -9.22 -1.09
C GLY A 61 -11.44 -10.07 -1.26
#